data_AF-A0A5K1E1J5-F1
#
_entry.id   AF-A0A5K1E1J5-F1
#
_cell.length_a   1.000
_cell.length_b   1.000
_cell.length_c   1.000
_cell.angle_alpha   90.00
_cell.angle_beta   90.00
_cell.angle_gamma   90.00
#
_symmetry.space_group_name_H-M   'P 1'
#
loop_
_entity.id
_entity.type
_entity.pdbx_description
1 polymer ?
#
loop_
_entity_poly.entity_id
_entity_poly.type
_entity_poly.pdbx_seq_one_letter_code
_entity_poly.pdbx_strand_id
1 'polypeptide(L)'
;YDREGEPSQLAPIDVFVSTVDPLKEPPLVTANTVLSILAVDYPVDKVSCYVSDDGSAMLTFESLAETSEFARKWVPFCKKHSIEPRAPEFYFAQKIDYLKDKIQPSF
;
A
#
# COMPACT_ATOMS: atom_id res chain seq x y z
N TYR A 1 17.88 4.01 -13.78
CA TYR A 1 17.70 5.24 -12.97
C TYR A 1 18.44 5.08 -11.66
N ASP A 2 18.35 3.90 -11.04
CA ASP A 2 19.32 3.49 -10.01
C ASP A 2 20.55 2.88 -10.66
N ARG A 3 21.73 3.35 -10.25
CA ARG A 3 23.02 2.72 -10.54
C ARG A 3 23.39 1.88 -9.34
N GLU A 4 23.71 0.62 -9.58
CA GLU A 4 24.03 -0.31 -8.50
C GLU A 4 25.22 0.22 -7.67
N GLY A 5 25.02 0.40 -6.37
CA GLY A 5 26.01 0.96 -5.45
C GLY A 5 26.01 2.49 -5.29
N GLU A 6 25.22 3.24 -6.07
CA GLU A 6 25.04 4.69 -5.89
C GLU A 6 23.66 5.02 -5.28
N PRO A 7 23.52 6.14 -4.55
CA PRO A 7 22.21 6.60 -4.08
C PRO A 7 21.23 6.83 -5.23
N SER A 8 19.96 6.54 -4.98
CA SER A 8 18.92 6.74 -5.99
C SER A 8 18.81 8.20 -6.41
N GLN A 9 18.82 8.44 -7.73
CA GLN A 9 18.62 9.77 -8.33
C GLN A 9 17.13 10.07 -8.58
N LEU A 10 16.24 9.23 -8.07
CA LEU A 10 14.80 9.43 -8.16
C LEU A 10 14.35 10.60 -7.26
N ALA A 11 13.39 11.37 -7.78
CA ALA A 11 12.80 12.48 -7.05
C ALA A 11 11.91 11.97 -5.91
N PRO A 12 11.82 12.67 -4.77
CA PRO A 12 10.81 12.37 -3.77
C PRO A 12 9.40 12.53 -4.35
N ILE A 13 8.47 11.67 -3.92
CA ILE A 13 7.06 11.67 -4.30
C ILE A 13 6.23 11.69 -3.01
N ASP A 14 5.36 12.68 -2.93
CA ASP A 14 4.34 12.77 -1.89
C ASP A 14 2.98 12.41 -2.49
N VAL A 15 2.33 11.41 -1.91
CA VAL A 15 1.00 10.97 -2.31
C VAL A 15 0.00 11.43 -1.25
N PHE A 16 -0.99 12.20 -1.68
CA PHE A 16 -2.06 12.70 -0.83
C PHE A 16 -3.34 11.89 -1.04
N VAL A 17 -3.93 11.43 0.05
CA VAL A 17 -5.23 10.76 0.11
C VAL A 17 -6.15 11.60 0.99
N SER A 18 -7.28 12.06 0.44
CA SER A 18 -8.30 12.80 1.19
C SER A 18 -9.54 11.92 1.36
N THR A 19 -10.11 11.92 2.57
CA THR A 19 -11.40 11.30 2.87
C THR A 19 -12.24 12.26 3.71
N VAL A 20 -13.57 12.13 3.63
CA VAL A 20 -14.49 13.07 4.28
C VAL A 20 -15.45 12.38 5.24
N ASP A 21 -16.04 11.26 4.88
CA ASP A 21 -17.08 10.61 5.69
C ASP A 21 -16.95 9.09 5.60
N PRO A 22 -16.56 8.41 6.70
CA PRO A 22 -16.35 6.96 6.69
C PRO A 22 -17.63 6.16 6.45
N LEU A 23 -18.82 6.77 6.56
CA LEU A 23 -20.08 6.12 6.22
C LEU A 23 -20.38 6.16 4.72
N LYS A 24 -19.81 7.12 3.99
CA LYS A 24 -19.92 7.21 2.53
C LYS A 24 -18.75 6.53 1.83
N GLU A 25 -17.56 6.64 2.42
CA GLU A 25 -16.31 6.05 1.95
C GLU A 25 -15.84 5.04 3.00
N PRO A 26 -16.15 3.74 2.83
CA PRO A 26 -15.82 2.75 3.83
C PRO A 26 -14.32 2.80 4.18
N PRO A 27 -13.92 2.83 5.46
CA PRO A 27 -12.52 2.94 5.87
C PRO A 27 -11.61 1.87 5.26
N LEU A 28 -12.18 0.68 4.98
CA LEU A 28 -11.47 -0.41 4.31
C LEU A 28 -10.98 -0.04 2.90
N VAL A 29 -11.74 0.77 2.15
CA VAL A 29 -11.33 1.24 0.82
C VAL A 29 -10.16 2.21 0.94
N THR A 30 -10.22 3.13 1.90
CA THR A 30 -9.10 4.03 2.24
C THR A 30 -7.87 3.25 2.67
N ALA A 31 -8.03 2.24 3.53
CA ALA A 31 -6.95 1.36 3.96
C ALA A 31 -6.30 0.61 2.79
N ASN A 32 -7.10 0.03 1.88
CA ASN A 32 -6.60 -0.64 0.68
C ASN A 32 -5.78 0.30 -0.21
N THR A 33 -6.25 1.53 -0.37
CA THR A 33 -5.55 2.57 -1.13
C THR A 33 -4.20 2.92 -0.50
N VAL A 34 -4.19 3.18 0.81
CA VAL A 34 -2.97 3.47 1.58
C VAL A 34 -1.98 2.29 1.49
N LEU A 35 -2.44 1.05 1.66
CA LEU A 35 -1.58 -0.13 1.54
C LEU A 35 -0.98 -0.29 0.14
N SER A 36 -1.77 0.00 -0.90
CA SER A 36 -1.28 -0.01 -2.27
C SER A 36 -0.20 1.05 -2.50
N ILE A 37 -0.35 2.24 -1.92
CA ILE A 37 0.64 3.33 -1.99
C ILE A 37 1.91 2.96 -1.22
N LEU A 38 1.79 2.41 -0.02
CA LEU A 38 2.96 2.01 0.78
C LEU A 38 3.76 0.85 0.17
N ALA A 39 3.12 0.05 -0.68
CA ALA A 39 3.72 -1.10 -1.36
C ALA A 39 4.25 -0.79 -2.77
N VAL A 40 4.29 0.47 -3.21
CA VAL A 40 4.83 0.84 -4.53
C VAL A 40 6.29 0.43 -4.69
N ASP A 41 6.66 0.14 -5.94
CA ASP A 41 8.04 -0.16 -6.31
C ASP A 41 8.83 1.13 -6.52
N TYR A 42 9.22 1.74 -5.41
CA TYR A 42 10.00 2.98 -5.36
C TYR A 42 10.89 2.97 -4.10
N PRO A 43 12.01 3.72 -4.08
CA PRO A 43 12.85 3.83 -2.90
C PRO A 43 12.06 4.31 -1.68
N VAL A 44 12.24 3.63 -0.55
CA VAL A 44 11.45 3.86 0.68
C VAL A 44 11.68 5.24 1.29
N ASP A 45 12.84 5.84 1.03
CA ASP A 45 13.20 7.20 1.44
C ASP A 45 12.64 8.29 0.50
N LYS A 46 11.95 7.89 -0.56
CA LYS A 46 11.45 8.78 -1.61
C LYS A 46 9.93 8.71 -1.80
N VAL A 47 9.21 7.88 -1.04
CA VAL A 47 7.73 7.88 -1.05
C VAL A 47 7.21 8.25 0.32
N SER A 48 6.38 9.28 0.36
CA SER A 48 5.62 9.64 1.54
C SER A 48 4.13 9.59 1.23
N CYS A 49 3.35 9.04 2.15
CA CYS A 49 1.89 8.98 2.03
C CYS A 49 1.27 9.86 3.12
N TYR A 50 0.46 10.82 2.70
CA TYR A 50 -0.27 11.75 3.57
C TYR A 50 -1.76 11.46 3.47
N VAL A 51 -2.42 11.27 4.60
CA VAL A 51 -3.88 11.06 4.66
C VAL A 51 -4.52 12.24 5.38
N SER A 52 -5.46 12.92 4.71
CA SER A 52 -6.29 13.98 5.28
C SER A 52 -7.69 13.45 5.51
N ASP A 53 -8.21 13.60 6.73
CA ASP A 53 -9.59 13.28 7.08
C ASP A 53 -10.36 14.56 7.42
N ASP A 54 -11.17 15.03 6.48
CA ASP A 54 -11.97 16.24 6.66
C ASP A 54 -13.16 16.01 7.61
N GLY A 55 -13.56 14.75 7.81
CA GLY A 55 -14.62 14.36 8.74
C GLY A 55 -14.18 14.29 10.20
N SER A 56 -12.87 14.27 10.45
CA SER A 56 -12.27 14.13 11.78
C SER A 56 -12.88 12.95 12.58
N ALA A 57 -13.14 11.83 11.90
CA ALA A 57 -13.85 10.71 12.47
C ALA A 57 -12.90 9.75 13.16
N MET A 58 -13.18 9.40 14.42
CA MET A 58 -12.36 8.47 15.20
C MET A 58 -12.22 7.09 14.51
N LEU A 59 -13.25 6.66 13.79
CA LEU A 59 -13.24 5.43 13.01
C LEU A 59 -12.15 5.43 11.92
N THR A 60 -11.94 6.56 11.23
CA THR A 60 -10.87 6.70 10.24
C THR A 60 -9.50 6.56 10.89
N PHE A 61 -9.31 7.20 12.05
CA PHE A 61 -8.06 7.13 12.81
C PHE A 61 -7.74 5.70 13.26
N GLU A 62 -8.68 5.01 13.89
CA GLU A 62 -8.50 3.61 14.32
C GLU A 62 -8.21 2.70 13.12
N SER A 63 -8.95 2.87 12.01
CA SER A 63 -8.72 2.10 10.80
C SER A 63 -7.31 2.32 10.22
N LEU A 64 -6.77 3.55 10.25
CA LEU A 64 -5.41 3.84 9.79
C LEU A 64 -4.33 3.29 10.74
N ALA A 65 -4.59 3.26 12.06
CA ALA A 65 -3.69 2.64 13.02
C ALA A 65 -3.52 1.14 12.74
N GLU A 66 -4.64 0.41 12.57
CA GLU A 66 -4.64 -1.01 12.20
C GLU A 66 -4.01 -1.24 10.81
N THR A 67 -4.28 -0.34 9.87
CA THR A 67 -3.68 -0.37 8.53
C THR A 67 -2.16 -0.27 8.60
N SER A 68 -1.62 0.58 9.47
CA SER A 68 -0.17 0.71 9.69
C SER A 68 0.45 -0.59 10.22
N GLU A 69 -0.21 -1.26 11.17
CA GLU A 69 0.25 -2.54 11.68
C GLU A 69 0.24 -3.64 10.59
N PHE A 70 -0.81 -3.67 9.79
CA PHE A 70 -0.91 -4.61 8.67
C PHE A 70 0.12 -4.31 7.57
N ALA A 71 0.38 -3.04 7.26
CA ALA A 71 1.37 -2.63 6.27
C ALA A 71 2.76 -3.19 6.57
N ARG A 72 3.15 -3.30 7.84
CA ARG A 72 4.43 -3.92 8.26
C ARG A 72 4.57 -5.37 7.84
N LYS A 73 3.47 -6.10 7.67
CA LYS A 73 3.45 -7.49 7.17
C LYS A 73 3.27 -7.52 5.65
N TRP A 74 2.37 -6.69 5.13
CA TRP A 74 1.96 -6.70 3.73
C TRP A 74 3.02 -6.12 2.79
N VAL A 75 3.67 -5.01 3.15
CA VAL A 75 4.66 -4.35 2.27
C VAL A 75 5.86 -5.26 1.97
N PRO A 76 6.50 -5.92 2.95
CA PRO A 76 7.58 -6.87 2.65
C PRO A 76 7.12 -8.04 1.77
N PHE A 77 5.92 -8.57 2.00
CA PHE A 77 5.34 -9.64 1.19
C PHE A 77 5.13 -9.18 -0.27
N CYS A 78 4.53 -8.01 -0.47
CA CYS A 78 4.31 -7.43 -1.79
C CYS A 78 5.62 -7.26 -2.57
N LYS A 79 6.63 -6.67 -1.94
CA LYS A 79 7.93 -6.40 -2.57
C LYS A 79 8.69 -7.70 -2.85
N LYS A 80 8.68 -8.66 -1.93
CA LYS A 80 9.39 -9.94 -2.09
C LYS A 80 8.81 -10.81 -3.20
N HIS A 81 7.48 -10.82 -3.35
CA HIS A 81 6.79 -11.73 -4.26
C HIS A 81 6.19 -11.05 -5.49
N SER A 82 6.56 -9.77 -5.72
CA SER A 82 6.07 -8.92 -6.81
C SER A 82 4.56 -9.05 -6.98
N ILE A 83 3.82 -8.79 -5.90
CA ILE A 83 2.36 -8.96 -5.84
C ILE A 83 1.69 -7.83 -6.62
N GLU A 84 0.77 -8.21 -7.53
CA GLU A 84 -0.07 -7.26 -8.26
C GLU A 84 -1.50 -7.82 -8.42
N PRO A 85 -2.55 -7.02 -8.16
CA PRO A 85 -2.52 -5.64 -7.63
C PRO A 85 -2.02 -5.59 -6.17
N ARG A 86 -1.51 -4.42 -5.75
CA ARG A 86 -0.93 -4.21 -4.40
C ARG A 86 -1.98 -3.98 -3.31
N ALA A 87 -3.21 -3.67 -3.69
CA ALA A 87 -4.33 -3.53 -2.75
C ALA A 87 -4.83 -4.94 -2.36
N PRO A 88 -4.78 -5.32 -1.07
CA PRO A 88 -5.00 -6.69 -0.63
C PRO A 88 -6.41 -7.21 -0.92
N GLU A 89 -7.45 -6.42 -0.70
CA GLU A 89 -8.83 -6.84 -0.98
C GLU A 89 -9.01 -7.16 -2.45
N PHE A 90 -8.51 -6.28 -3.32
CA PHE A 90 -8.58 -6.48 -4.77
C PHE A 90 -7.72 -7.66 -5.24
N TYR A 91 -6.56 -7.89 -4.62
CA TYR A 91 -5.68 -9.02 -4.93
C TYR A 91 -6.34 -10.36 -4.57
N PHE A 92 -6.82 -10.50 -3.33
CA PHE A 92 -7.41 -11.75 -2.87
C PHE A 92 -8.81 -12.02 -3.45
N ALA A 93 -9.52 -10.99 -3.94
CA ALA A 93 -10.79 -11.16 -4.64
C ALA A 93 -10.65 -11.67 -6.08
N GLN A 94 -9.45 -11.75 -6.64
CA GLN A 94 -9.26 -12.20 -8.01
C GLN A 94 -9.60 -13.69 -8.16
N LYS A 95 -10.40 -14.02 -9.18
CA LYS A 95 -10.71 -15.40 -9.57
C LYS A 95 -9.75 -15.90 -10.65
N ILE A 96 -8.46 -15.78 -10.39
CA ILE A 96 -7.39 -16.21 -11.30
C ILE A 96 -6.51 -17.24 -10.61
N ASP A 97 -5.70 -17.96 -11.39
CA ASP A 97 -4.63 -18.78 -10.84
C ASP A 97 -3.52 -17.88 -10.27
N TYR A 98 -3.53 -17.72 -8.94
CA TYR A 98 -2.59 -16.88 -8.20
C TYR A 98 -1.19 -17.51 -8.07
N LEU A 99 -1.02 -18.79 -8.44
CA LEU A 99 0.28 -19.46 -8.49
C LEU A 99 0.93 -19.39 -9.88
N LYS A 100 0.20 -18.88 -10.88
CA LYS A 100 0.73 -18.71 -12.23
C LYS A 100 2.01 -17.87 -12.20
N ASP A 101 3.07 -18.39 -12.80
CA ASP A 101 4.39 -17.75 -12.91
C ASP A 101 5.12 -17.49 -11.57
N LYS A 102 4.62 -18.02 -10.45
CA LYS A 102 5.31 -17.94 -9.14
C LYS A 102 6.36 -19.04 -9.03
N ILE A 103 7.63 -18.67 -9.18
CA ILE A 103 8.78 -19.59 -9.14
C ILE A 103 9.43 -19.72 -7.76
N GLN A 104 9.06 -18.89 -6.78
CA GLN A 104 9.64 -18.93 -5.43
C GLN A 104 9.05 -20.11 -4.63
N PRO A 105 9.87 -21.03 -4.08
CA PRO A 105 9.39 -22.20 -3.34
C PRO A 105 8.64 -21.87 -2.04
N SER A 106 8.83 -20.66 -1.50
CA SER A 106 8.23 -20.17 -0.25
C SER A 106 7.24 -19.03 -0.51
N PHE A 107 6.61 -19.04 -1.69
CA PHE A 107 5.44 -18.21 -1.95
C PHE A 107 4.28 -18.61 -1.03
#